data_AF-A0A3M2DG37-F1
#
_entry.id   AF-A0A3M2DG37-F1
#
_cell.length_a   1.000
_cell.length_b   1.000
_cell.length_c   1.000
_cell.angle_alpha   90.00
_cell.angle_beta   90.00
_cell.angle_gamma   90.00
#
_symmetry.space_group_name_H-M   'P 1'
#
loop_
_entity.id
_entity.type
_entity.pdbx_description
1 polymer ?
#
loop_
_entity_poly.entity_id
_entity_poly.type
_entity_poly.pdbx_seq_one_letter_code
_entity_poly.pdbx_strand_id
1 'polypeptide(L)' 'MSRKKLSTTVYITPEQNARLKELHARTKVPVAEYIRQGIDLVLEKYAHVLPGQTAIAFEDRAE' A
#
# COMPACT_ATOMS: atom_id res chain seq x y z
N MET A 1 -14.18 -3.19 -12.37
CA MET A 1 -13.09 -2.81 -13.28
C MET A 1 -11.78 -3.19 -12.64
N SER A 2 -10.91 -3.94 -13.35
CA SER A 2 -9.63 -4.41 -12.82
C SER A 2 -8.72 -3.23 -12.51
N ARG A 3 -8.54 -2.91 -11.23
CA ARG A 3 -7.60 -1.88 -10.76
C ARG A 3 -6.20 -2.27 -11.25
N LYS A 4 -5.65 -1.50 -12.19
CA LYS A 4 -4.33 -1.78 -12.76
C LYS A 4 -3.31 -1.74 -11.62
N LYS A 5 -2.63 -2.87 -11.38
CA LYS A 5 -1.58 -2.94 -10.36
C LYS A 5 -0.36 -2.19 -10.89
N LEU A 6 0.02 -1.10 -10.22
CA LEU A 6 1.28 -0.42 -10.49
C LEU A 6 2.39 -1.08 -9.66
N SER A 7 3.49 -1.48 -10.32
CA SER A 7 4.68 -1.95 -9.63
C SER A 7 5.55 -0.75 -9.28
N THR A 8 5.80 -0.54 -7.99
CA THR A 8 6.59 0.60 -7.50
C THR A 8 7.63 0.12 -6.50
N THR A 9 8.84 0.67 -6.60
CA THR A 9 9.93 0.43 -5.65
C THR A 9 9.81 1.42 -4.49
N VAL A 10 9.91 0.92 -3.25
CA VAL A 10 9.87 1.74 -2.03
C VAL A 10 11.13 1.50 -1.19
N TYR A 11 11.59 2.53 -0.50
CA TYR A 11 12.65 2.41 0.49
C TYR A 11 12.06 2.06 1.85
N ILE A 12 12.62 1.03 2.49
CA ILE A 12 12.31 0.64 3.86
C ILE A 12 13.61 0.38 4.61
N THR A 13 13.55 0.43 5.94
CA THR A 13 14.70 0.11 6.79
C THR A 13 14.99 -1.40 6.77
N PRO A 14 16.24 -1.82 7.08
CA PRO A 14 16.58 -3.23 7.21
C PRO A 14 15.72 -3.97 8.25
N GLU A 15 15.40 -3.32 9.35
CA GLU A 15 14.54 -3.87 10.43
C GLU A 15 13.11 -4.12 9.93
N GLN A 16 12.53 -3.17 9.19
CA GLN A 16 11.21 -3.35 8.58
C GLN A 16 11.21 -4.53 7.60
N ASN A 17 12.25 -4.67 6.77
CA ASN A 17 12.39 -5.79 5.85
C ASN A 17 12.47 -7.14 6.59
N ALA A 18 13.25 -7.22 7.68
CA ALA A 18 13.37 -8.43 8.48
C ALA A 18 12.01 -8.84 9.08
N ARG A 19 11.29 -7.88 9.70
CA ARG A 19 9.96 -8.11 10.28
C ARG A 19 8.92 -8.53 9.24
N LEU A 20 8.91 -7.90 8.07
CA LEU A 20 8.00 -8.26 6.98
C LEU A 20 8.26 -9.68 6.45
N LYS A 21 9.53 -10.08 6.33
CA LYS A 21 9.90 -11.45 5.94
C LYS A 21 9.47 -12.48 6.98
N GLU A 22 9.66 -12.20 8.26
CA GLU A 22 9.19 -13.06 9.35
C GLU A 22 7.66 -13.21 9.33
N LEU A 23 6.94 -12.10 9.12
CA LEU A 23 5.49 -12.10 9.01
C LEU A 23 5.01 -12.93 7.82
N HIS A 24 5.65 -12.78 6.65
CA HIS A 24 5.40 -13.62 5.48
C HIS A 24 5.66 -15.10 5.78
N ALA A 25 6.77 -15.43 6.44
CA ALA A 25 7.14 -16.81 6.74
C ALA A 25 6.06 -17.52 7.60
N ARG A 26 5.46 -16.80 8.55
CA ARG A 26 4.40 -17.30 9.45
C ARG A 26 3.02 -17.36 8.80
N THR A 27 2.67 -16.36 8.00
CA THR A 27 1.29 -16.18 7.47
C THR A 27 1.11 -16.68 6.04
N LYS A 28 2.21 -16.85 5.30
CA LYS A 28 2.26 -17.12 3.85
C LYS A 28 1.66 -16.02 2.97
N VAL A 29 1.29 -14.89 3.55
CA VAL A 29 0.80 -13.71 2.81
C VAL A 29 2.00 -12.96 2.21
N PRO A 30 1.98 -12.58 0.91
CA PRO A 30 3.07 -11.85 0.29
C PRO A 30 3.40 -10.53 0.98
N VAL A 31 4.69 -10.17 1.09
CA VAL A 31 5.15 -8.91 1.69
C VAL A 31 4.46 -7.68 1.06
N ALA A 32 4.24 -7.70 -0.25
CA ALA A 32 3.57 -6.62 -0.97
C ALA A 32 2.10 -6.40 -0.53
N GLU A 33 1.43 -7.41 0.02
CA GLU A 33 0.09 -7.25 0.60
C GLU A 33 0.16 -6.41 1.88
N TYR A 34 1.12 -6.69 2.77
CA TYR A 34 1.29 -5.92 4.01
C TYR A 34 1.71 -4.47 3.74
N ILE A 35 2.55 -4.24 2.73
CA ILE A 35 2.91 -2.87 2.32
C ILE A 35 1.64 -2.12 1.87
N ARG A 36 0.77 -2.75 1.07
CA ARG A 36 -0.50 -2.14 0.65
C ARG A 36 -1.45 -1.88 1.81
N GLN A 37 -1.63 -2.86 2.71
CA GLN A 37 -2.44 -2.66 3.92
C GLN A 37 -1.92 -1.50 4.77
N GLY A 38 -0.60 -1.38 4.93
CA GLY A 38 0.01 -0.24 5.63
C GLY A 38 -0.28 1.10 4.94
N ILE A 39 -0.22 1.15 3.60
CA ILE A 39 -0.59 2.34 2.83
C ILE A 39 -2.07 2.68 3.04
N ASP A 40 -2.97 1.70 2.92
CA ASP A 40 -4.41 1.90 3.08
C ASP A 40 -4.75 2.45 4.49
N LEU A 41 -4.15 1.88 5.54
CA LEU A 41 -4.32 2.35 6.92
C LEU A 41 -3.85 3.80 7.12
N VAL A 42 -2.75 4.19 6.49
CA VAL A 42 -2.23 5.57 6.56
C VAL A 42 -3.15 6.52 5.79
N LEU A 43 -3.60 6.14 4.59
CA LEU A 43 -4.51 6.97 3.79
C LEU A 43 -5.86 7.17 4.47
N GLU A 44 -6.41 6.13 5.08
CA GLU A 44 -7.63 6.21 5.88
C GLU A 44 -7.44 7.17 7.07
N LYS A 45 -6.32 7.04 7.79
CA LYS A 45 -6.00 7.92 8.92
C LYS A 45 -5.95 9.40 8.53
N TYR A 46 -5.40 9.72 7.36
CA TYR A 46 -5.26 11.10 6.88
C TYR A 46 -6.34 11.53 5.88
N ALA A 47 -7.44 10.78 5.78
CA ALA A 47 -8.54 11.04 4.87
C ALA A 47 -9.07 12.48 4.93
N HIS A 48 -9.19 13.02 6.15
CA HIS A 48 -9.66 14.38 6.44
C HIS A 48 -8.72 15.50 5.94
N VAL A 49 -7.45 15.19 5.71
CA VAL A 49 -6.43 16.15 5.23
C VAL A 49 -6.32 16.13 3.70
N LEU A 50 -6.81 15.07 3.05
CA LEU A 50 -6.79 14.93 1.61
C LEU A 50 -7.97 15.74 1.02
N PRO A 51 -7.74 16.89 0.36
CA PRO A 51 -8.82 17.70 -0.19
C PRO A 51 -9.57 16.91 -1.26
N GLY A 52 -10.91 16.84 -1.15
CA GLY A 52 -11.78 16.32 -2.21
C GLY A 52 -12.11 14.82 -2.17
N GLN A 53 -12.22 14.17 -1.00
CA GLN A 53 -12.73 12.80 -0.91
C GLN A 53 -14.23 12.66 -1.22
N THR A 54 -14.59 12.87 -2.48
CA THR A 54 -15.31 11.79 -3.17
C THR A 54 -14.25 10.72 -3.36
N ALA A 55 -14.47 9.50 -2.88
CA ALA A 55 -13.50 8.40 -2.89
C ALA A 55 -12.54 8.54 -4.08
N ILE A 56 -11.24 8.70 -3.80
CA ILE A 56 -10.20 8.81 -4.82
C ILE A 56 -10.14 7.45 -5.52
N ALA A 57 -11.09 7.21 -6.43
CA ALA A 57 -10.81 6.51 -7.64
C ALA A 57 -9.69 7.34 -8.25
N PHE A 58 -8.46 6.82 -8.14
CA PHE A 58 -7.35 7.31 -8.92
C PHE A 58 -7.80 7.20 -10.37
N GLU A 59 -8.40 8.26 -10.88
CA GLU A 59 -8.78 8.39 -12.27
C GLU A 59 -7.47 8.47 -13.04
N ASP A 60 -7.17 7.30 -13.59
CA ASP A 60 -6.18 6.96 -14.59
C ASP A 60 -6.00 8.12 -15.58
N ARG A 61 -4.98 8.96 -15.37
CA ARG A 61 -4.42 9.75 -16.45
C ARG A 61 -3.56 8.80 -17.27
N ALA A 62 -4.24 8.09 -18.17
CA ALA A 62 -3.65 7.30 -19.21
C ALA A 62 -2.94 8.22 -20.22
N GLU A 63 -1.65 7.99 -20.39
CA GLU A 63 -0.93 8.24 -21.64
C GLU A 63 -0.10 6.99 -21.95
#